data_AF-A0A7C7C194-F1
#
_entry.id   AF-A0A7C7C194-F1
#
_cell.length_a   1.000
_cell.length_b   1.000
_cell.length_c   1.000
_cell.angle_alpha   90.00
_cell.angle_beta   90.00
_cell.angle_gamma   90.00
#
_symmetry.space_group_name_H-M   'P 1'
#
loop_
_entity.id
_entity.type
_entity.pdbx_description
1 polymer ?
#
loop_
_entity_poly.entity_id
_entity_poly.type
_entity_poly.pdbx_seq_one_letter_code
_entity_poly.pdbx_strand_id
1 'polypeptide(L)' 'MAKLQLDMELECDFGLLGIGSHVGSHRLAWELNRIFGWDLKFNRAITSDNKNTNTEHIVLT' A
#
# COMPACT_ATOMS: atom_id res chain seq x y z
N MET A 1 2.42 39.23 8.00
CA MET A 1 2.40 38.30 6.86
C MET A 1 1.38 37.21 7.17
N ALA A 2 0.35 37.07 6.35
CA ALA A 2 -0.62 35.99 6.52
C ALA A 2 0.08 34.66 6.26
N LYS A 3 0.11 33.78 7.27
CA LYS A 3 0.59 32.41 7.14
C LYS A 3 -0.51 31.66 6.40
N LEU A 4 -0.35 31.47 5.09
CA LEU A 4 -1.21 30.59 4.30
C LEU A 4 -0.92 29.15 4.74
N GLN A 5 -1.60 28.73 5.80
CA GLN A 5 -1.58 27.34 6.25
C GLN A 5 -2.65 26.62 5.43
N LEU A 6 -2.19 25.87 4.42
CA LEU A 6 -3.05 24.96 3.67
C LEU A 6 -3.32 23.76 4.57
N ASP A 7 -4.32 23.84 5.44
CA ASP A 7 -4.85 22.68 6.15
C ASP A 7 -5.64 21.85 5.13
N MET A 8 -4.92 21.09 4.32
CA MET A 8 -5.54 20.02 3.55
C MET A 8 -5.91 18.91 4.52
N GLU A 9 -7.16 18.94 5.00
CA GLU A 9 -7.84 17.75 5.48
C GLU A 9 -8.02 16.81 4.27
N LEU A 10 -6.93 16.16 3.86
CA LEU A 10 -6.94 15.08 2.88
C LEU A 10 -7.47 13.84 3.60
N GLU A 11 -8.78 13.83 3.85
CA GLU A 11 -9.46 12.58 4.15
C GLU A 11 -9.55 11.82 2.83
N CYS A 12 -8.82 10.70 2.72
CA CYS A 12 -8.90 9.86 1.54
C CYS A 12 -10.36 9.40 1.36
N ASP A 13 -10.92 9.55 0.16
CA ASP A 13 -12.23 9.02 -0.22
C ASP A 13 -12.21 7.49 -0.43
N PHE A 14 -11.11 6.84 -0.06
CA PHE A 14 -10.89 5.41 -0.14
C PHE A 14 -10.32 4.84 1.17
N GLY A 15 -10.72 3.62 1.50
CA GLY A 15 -10.11 2.84 2.58
C GLY A 15 -8.86 2.12 2.07
N LEU A 16 -7.69 2.42 2.65
CA LEU A 16 -6.46 1.68 2.37
C LEU A 16 -6.38 0.44 3.29
N LEU A 17 -6.45 -0.76 2.69
CA LEU A 17 -6.24 -2.02 3.40
C LEU A 17 -4.81 -2.51 3.16
N GLY A 18 -3.98 -2.48 4.19
CA GLY A 18 -2.62 -3.04 4.17
C GLY A 18 -2.59 -4.49 4.66
N ILE A 19 -1.90 -5.36 3.93
CA ILE A 19 -1.70 -6.77 4.32
C ILE A 19 -0.21 -7.01 4.57
N GLY A 20 0.14 -7.42 5.79
CA GLY A 20 1.47 -7.91 6.12
C GLY A 20 1.57 -9.41 5.86
N SER A 21 2.58 -9.85 5.12
CA SER A 21 2.80 -11.27 4.84
C SER A 21 4.28 -11.57 4.67
N HIS A 22 4.70 -12.76 5.10
CA HIS A 22 6.04 -13.30 4.79
C HIS A 22 6.10 -13.94 3.41
N VAL A 23 4.95 -14.06 2.74
CA VAL A 23 4.82 -14.69 1.44
C VAL A 23 5.07 -13.65 0.35
N GLY A 24 5.85 -14.01 -0.68
CA GLY A 24 6.16 -13.12 -1.80
C GLY A 24 4.93 -12.65 -2.59
N SER A 25 5.08 -11.52 -3.29
CA SER A 25 4.02 -10.80 -4.02
C SER A 25 3.16 -11.69 -4.92
N HIS A 26 3.78 -12.56 -5.72
CA HIS A 26 3.09 -13.44 -6.65
C HIS A 26 2.17 -14.44 -5.94
N ARG A 27 2.62 -15.03 -4.82
CA ARG A 27 1.82 -16.01 -4.09
C ARG A 27 0.71 -15.33 -3.29
N LEU A 28 0.95 -14.14 -2.75
CA LEU A 28 -0.09 -13.32 -2.13
C LEU A 28 -1.22 -12.99 -3.12
N ALA A 29 -0.87 -12.46 -4.29
CA ALA A 29 -1.84 -12.14 -5.33
C ALA A 29 -2.63 -13.36 -5.78
N TRP A 30 -1.96 -14.51 -5.98
CA TRP A 30 -2.63 -15.76 -6.38
C TRP A 30 -3.70 -16.21 -5.37
N GLU A 31 -3.38 -16.23 -4.07
CA GLU A 31 -4.33 -16.65 -3.05
C GLU A 31 -5.50 -15.66 -2.92
N LEU A 32 -5.22 -14.35 -2.94
CA LEU A 32 -6.26 -13.32 -2.83
C LEU A 32 -7.22 -13.36 -4.03
N ASN A 33 -6.69 -13.53 -5.24
CA ASN A 33 -7.50 -13.69 -6.45
C ASN A 33 -8.37 -14.95 -6.37
N ARG A 34 -7.82 -16.05 -5.85
CA ARG A 34 -8.56 -17.31 -5.68
C ARG A 34 -9.68 -17.20 -4.63
N ILE A 35 -9.42 -16.54 -3.50
CA ILE A 35 -10.38 -16.47 -2.38
C ILE A 35 -11.48 -15.46 -2.65
N PHE A 36 -11.13 -14.28 -3.17
CA PHE A 36 -12.05 -13.15 -3.30
C PHE A 36 -12.52 -12.90 -4.73
N GLY A 37 -11.99 -13.62 -5.72
CA GLY A 37 -12.31 -13.42 -7.14
C GLY A 37 -11.73 -12.12 -7.71
N TRP A 38 -10.68 -11.58 -7.09
CA TRP A 38 -9.99 -10.39 -7.58
C TRP A 38 -9.07 -10.70 -8.78
N ASP A 39 -8.64 -9.67 -9.51
CA ASP A 39 -7.63 -9.76 -10.58
C ASP A 39 -6.38 -8.94 -10.23
N LEU A 40 -5.89 -9.12 -9.00
CA LEU A 40 -4.70 -8.42 -8.52
C LEU A 40 -3.46 -8.83 -9.30
N LYS A 41 -2.71 -7.85 -9.78
CA LYS A 41 -1.41 -8.00 -10.45
C LYS A 41 -0.35 -7.21 -9.70
N PHE A 42 0.85 -7.77 -9.66
CA PHE A 42 1.99 -7.03 -9.13
C PHE A 42 2.24 -5.78 -9.97
N ASN A 43 2.30 -4.63 -9.30
CA ASN A 43 2.61 -3.35 -9.93
C ASN A 43 4.04 -2.91 -9.61
N ARG A 44 4.34 -2.73 -8.31
CA ARG A 44 5.65 -2.26 -7.83
C ARG A 44 5.87 -2.59 -6.36
N ALA A 45 7.13 -2.51 -5.92
CA ALA A 45 7.50 -2.43 -4.52
C ALA A 45 7.85 -0.98 -4.17
N ILE A 46 7.39 -0.52 -3.00
CA ILE A 46 7.71 0.80 -2.44
C ILE A 46 8.57 0.57 -1.20
N THR A 47 9.79 1.11 -1.23
CA THR A 47 10.68 1.13 -0.06
C THR A 47 10.47 2.43 0.70
N SER A 48 10.25 2.32 2.00
CA SER A 48 10.21 3.46 2.92
C SER A 48 11.39 3.38 3.86
N ASP A 49 12.23 4.42 3.83
CA ASP A 49 13.31 4.59 4.79
C ASP A 49 12.76 5.33 6.01
N ASN A 50 12.50 4.59 7.09
CA ASN A 50 12.19 5.20 8.37
C ASN A 50 13.43 5.15 9.26
N LYS A 51 13.58 6.09 10.21
CA LYS A 51 14.83 6.46 10.91
C LYS A 51 15.72 5.31 11.44
N ASN A 52 15.24 4.07 11.53
CA ASN A 52 16.03 2.88 11.88
C ASN A 52 15.61 1.58 11.17
N THR A 53 14.71 1.63 10.19
CA THR A 53 14.18 0.43 9.51
C THR A 53 13.77 0.75 8.08
N ASN A 54 14.27 -0.05 7.15
CA ASN A 54 13.78 -0.07 5.78
C ASN A 54 12.59 -1.02 5.72
N THR A 55 11.43 -0.49 5.34
CA THR A 55 10.23 -1.30 5.11
C THR A 55 9.94 -1.37 3.62
N GLU A 56 9.64 -2.57 3.12
CA GLU A 56 9.24 -2.79 1.74
C GLU A 56 7.74 -3.11 1.70
N HIS A 57 7.02 -2.41 0.83
CA HIS A 57 5.57 -2.51 0.67
C HIS A 57 5.25 -2.92 -0.76
N ILE A 58 4.53 -4.02 -0.95
CA ILE A 58 4.12 -4.50 -2.26
C ILE A 58 2.79 -3.84 -2.64
N VAL A 59 2.73 -3.26 -3.84
CA VAL A 59 1.50 -2.72 -4.43
C VAL A 59 0.96 -3.71 -5.45
N LEU A 60 -0.28 -4.14 -5.23
CA LEU A 60 -1.07 -4.93 -6.16
C LEU A 60 -2.21 -4.07 -6.70
N THR A 61 -2.48 -4.15 -8.00
CA THR A 61 -3.55 -3.41 -8.70
C THR A 61 -4.44 -4.34 -9.50
#